data_AF-A0A957GMH0-F1
#
_entry.id   AF-A0A957GMH0-F1
#
_cell.length_a   1.000
_cell.length_b   1.000
_cell.length_c   1.000
_cell.angle_alpha   90.00
_cell.angle_beta   90.00
_cell.angle_gamma   90.00
#
_symmetry.space_group_name_H-M   'P 1'
#
loop_
_entity.id
_entity.type
_entity.pdbx_description
1 polymer ?
#
loop_
_entity_poly.entity_id
_entity_poly.type
_entity_poly.pdbx_seq_one_letter_code
_entity_poly.pdbx_strand_id
1 'polypeptide(L)'
;MSRTRNRTRTRAQADQRATNIAPGGLPGGSYRPLSQDDVKRIHEASLDVLERIGIEVQPSECRDIFQKAGANIDTTRNRVYIPRSMVEDALATARSEVLLAGRDPKHDMLLGGTRVYLGTGGAA
;
A
#
# COMPACT_ATOMS: atom_id res chain seq x y z
N MET A 1 33.34 48.40 -40.96
CA MET A 1 33.21 48.66 -39.51
C MET A 1 31.76 48.42 -39.13
N SER A 2 31.40 47.24 -38.59
CA SER A 2 31.36 46.91 -37.14
C SER A 2 30.26 47.72 -36.43
N ARG A 3 29.20 47.20 -35.79
CA ARG A 3 28.77 45.86 -35.36
C ARG A 3 27.25 45.94 -35.10
N THR A 4 26.44 45.15 -35.80
CA THR A 4 25.03 44.93 -35.43
C THR A 4 25.01 44.05 -34.18
N ARG A 5 24.65 44.63 -33.03
CA ARG A 5 24.56 43.92 -31.75
C ARG A 5 23.34 43.01 -31.78
N ASN A 6 23.63 41.72 -32.02
CA ASN A 6 22.71 40.60 -31.98
C ASN A 6 22.01 40.55 -30.61
N ARG A 7 20.79 41.08 -30.52
CA ARG A 7 19.98 41.14 -29.30
C ARG A 7 19.06 39.92 -29.20
N THR A 8 19.52 38.78 -29.71
CA THR A 8 18.90 37.47 -29.50
C THR A 8 19.63 36.83 -28.31
N ARG A 9 19.47 37.44 -27.13
CA ARG A 9 19.89 36.81 -25.88
C ARG A 9 18.89 35.68 -25.67
N THR A 10 19.34 34.53 -26.13
CA THR A 10 18.71 33.23 -26.18
C THR A 10 17.83 33.01 -24.96
N ARG A 11 16.54 32.82 -25.22
CA ARG A 11 15.55 32.14 -24.36
C ARG A 11 15.95 30.68 -24.03
N ALA A 12 17.19 30.29 -24.32
CA ALA A 12 17.72 28.92 -24.31
C ALA A 12 18.46 28.57 -23.01
N GLN A 13 18.17 29.26 -21.91
CA GLN A 13 18.64 28.88 -20.57
C GLN A 13 17.49 28.85 -19.55
N ALA A 14 16.29 28.48 -20.00
CA ALA A 14 15.19 28.08 -19.12
C ALA A 14 14.85 26.58 -19.27
N ASP A 15 15.77 25.80 -19.84
CA ASP A 15 15.68 24.34 -19.91
C ASP A 15 16.65 23.73 -18.88
N GLN A 16 16.59 24.22 -17.64
CA GLN A 16 16.98 23.39 -16.51
C GLN A 16 15.84 22.38 -16.36
N ARG A 17 15.97 21.23 -17.04
CA ARG A 17 15.14 20.05 -16.78
C ARG A 17 15.07 19.90 -15.26
N ALA A 18 13.92 20.20 -14.67
CA ALA A 18 13.72 20.02 -13.26
C ALA A 18 13.93 18.54 -12.99
N THR A 19 15.10 18.18 -12.46
CA THR A 19 15.44 16.80 -12.14
C THR A 19 14.37 16.31 -11.18
N ASN A 20 13.63 15.28 -11.57
CA ASN A 20 12.69 14.66 -10.66
C ASN A 20 13.50 13.96 -9.56
N ILE A 21 13.62 14.60 -8.40
CA ILE A 21 14.42 14.11 -7.26
C ILE A 21 13.78 12.87 -6.62
N ALA A 22 12.48 12.65 -6.85
CA ALA A 22 11.73 11.53 -6.30
C ALA A 22 10.72 11.00 -7.34
N PRO A 23 11.17 10.31 -8.39
CA PRO A 23 10.27 9.68 -9.34
C PRO A 23 9.44 8.60 -8.63
N GLY A 24 8.18 8.44 -9.04
CA GLY A 24 7.35 7.36 -8.52
C GLY A 24 7.87 6.00 -8.96
N GLY A 25 7.78 5.00 -8.08
CA GLY A 25 8.10 3.61 -8.41
C GLY A 25 9.60 3.30 -8.44
N LEU A 26 10.40 3.97 -7.59
CA LEU A 26 11.82 3.67 -7.45
C LEU A 26 12.04 2.18 -7.11
N PRO A 27 13.09 1.53 -7.65
CA PRO A 27 13.40 0.14 -7.33
C PRO A 27 13.85 0.04 -5.87
N GLY A 28 13.12 -0.74 -5.09
CA GLY A 28 13.47 -1.11 -3.73
C GLY A 28 14.04 -2.52 -3.63
N GLY A 29 13.95 -3.08 -2.44
CA GLY A 29 14.33 -4.44 -2.11
C GLY A 29 13.68 -4.86 -0.79
N SER A 30 13.99 -6.06 -0.32
CA SER A 30 13.46 -6.58 0.93
C SER A 30 14.63 -6.97 1.84
N TYR A 31 14.70 -6.34 3.01
CA TYR A 31 15.56 -6.82 4.10
C TYR A 31 14.83 -7.98 4.79
N ARG A 32 15.46 -9.16 4.83
CA ARG A 32 14.84 -10.41 5.30
C ARG A 32 15.56 -10.95 6.54
N PRO A 33 15.32 -10.38 7.74
CA PRO A 33 15.99 -10.79 8.97
C PRO A 33 15.45 -12.12 9.55
N LEU A 34 14.30 -12.58 9.08
CA LEU A 34 13.62 -13.79 9.55
C LEU A 34 13.84 -14.96 8.60
N SER A 35 14.00 -16.16 9.16
CA SER A 35 13.97 -17.40 8.38
C SER A 35 12.54 -17.71 7.91
N GLN A 36 12.40 -18.63 6.95
CA GLN A 36 11.08 -19.06 6.47
C GLN A 36 10.25 -19.74 7.56
N ASP A 37 10.92 -20.45 8.48
CA ASP A 37 10.24 -21.10 9.61
C ASP A 37 9.75 -20.06 10.62
N ASP A 38 10.50 -18.97 10.85
CA ASP A 38 10.05 -17.87 11.70
C ASP A 38 8.80 -17.19 11.12
N VAL A 39 8.79 -16.96 9.80
CA VAL A 39 7.62 -16.39 9.11
C VAL A 39 6.40 -17.31 9.25
N LYS A 40 6.56 -18.62 9.03
CA LYS A 40 5.49 -19.61 9.23
C LYS A 40 4.96 -19.59 10.66
N ARG A 41 5.85 -19.55 11.67
CA ARG A 41 5.45 -19.50 13.08
C ARG A 41 4.64 -18.24 13.41
N ILE A 42 5.02 -17.09 12.85
CA ILE A 42 4.27 -15.83 13.04
C ILE A 42 2.92 -15.87 12.33
N HIS A 43 2.85 -16.46 11.13
CA HIS A 43 1.60 -16.63 10.39
C HIS A 43 0.61 -17.48 11.19
N GLU A 44 1.03 -18.66 11.65
CA GLU A 44 0.18 -19.55 12.45
C GLU A 44 -0.28 -18.89 13.76
N ALA A 45 0.61 -18.20 14.46
CA ALA A 45 0.24 -17.48 15.68
C ALA A 45 -0.76 -16.34 15.40
N SER A 46 -0.65 -15.67 14.26
CA SER A 46 -1.57 -14.61 13.86
C SER A 46 -2.96 -15.19 13.54
N LEU A 47 -3.02 -16.33 12.85
CA LEU A 47 -4.26 -17.08 12.62
C LEU A 47 -4.89 -17.57 13.92
N ASP A 48 -4.11 -18.10 14.86
CA ASP A 48 -4.56 -18.47 16.20
C ASP A 48 -5.21 -17.27 16.92
N VAL A 49 -4.57 -16.10 16.86
CA VAL A 49 -5.11 -14.87 17.46
C VAL A 49 -6.42 -14.50 16.80
N LEU A 50 -6.51 -14.43 15.48
CA LEU A 50 -7.73 -14.02 14.78
C LEU A 50 -8.91 -14.97 15.04
N GLU A 51 -8.65 -16.28 15.09
CA GLU A 51 -9.68 -17.31 15.25
C GLU A 51 -10.13 -17.47 16.71
N ARG A 52 -9.18 -17.51 17.67
CA ARG A 52 -9.48 -17.89 19.06
C ARG A 52 -9.64 -16.68 19.97
N ILE A 53 -8.87 -15.63 19.71
CA ILE A 53 -8.89 -14.39 20.48
C ILE A 53 -9.86 -13.44 19.79
N GLY A 54 -9.72 -13.21 18.48
CA GLY A 54 -10.54 -12.27 17.73
C GLY A 54 -10.14 -10.80 17.97
N ILE A 55 -10.78 -9.92 17.22
CA ILE A 55 -10.56 -8.47 17.26
C ILE A 55 -11.79 -7.74 17.78
N GLU A 56 -11.59 -6.64 18.47
CA GLU A 56 -12.71 -5.77 18.85
C GLU A 56 -13.15 -4.96 17.63
N VAL A 57 -14.44 -5.02 17.32
CA VAL A 57 -15.06 -4.23 16.25
C VAL A 57 -16.30 -3.62 16.85
N GLN A 58 -16.40 -2.30 16.92
CA GLN A 58 -17.58 -1.62 17.49
C GLN A 58 -18.86 -1.86 16.66
N PRO A 59 -20.07 -1.70 17.24
CA PRO A 59 -21.32 -1.92 16.51
C PRO A 59 -21.36 -1.08 15.23
N SER A 60 -21.37 -1.75 14.09
CA SER A 60 -21.24 -1.16 12.76
C SER A 60 -21.63 -2.16 11.69
N GLU A 61 -21.89 -1.68 10.47
CA GLU A 61 -22.14 -2.51 9.29
C GLU A 61 -21.02 -3.54 9.03
N CYS A 62 -19.78 -3.23 9.44
CA CYS A 62 -18.65 -4.16 9.33
C CYS A 62 -18.93 -5.50 10.03
N ARG A 63 -19.65 -5.51 11.16
CA ARG A 63 -19.98 -6.76 11.87
C ARG A 63 -20.91 -7.65 11.04
N ASP A 64 -21.88 -7.05 10.37
CA ASP A 64 -22.83 -7.78 9.52
C ASP A 64 -22.11 -8.39 8.33
N ILE A 65 -21.13 -7.68 7.76
CA ILE A 65 -20.27 -8.18 6.69
C ILE A 65 -19.46 -9.39 7.18
N PHE A 66 -18.80 -9.27 8.34
CA PHE A 66 -18.05 -10.37 8.94
C PHE A 66 -18.94 -11.59 9.21
N GLN A 67 -20.12 -11.38 9.80
CA GLN A 67 -21.06 -12.46 10.10
C GLN A 67 -21.53 -13.17 8.83
N LYS A 68 -21.88 -12.40 7.78
CA LYS A 68 -22.29 -12.95 6.47
C LYS A 68 -21.17 -13.74 5.79
N ALA A 69 -19.92 -13.33 5.98
CA ALA A 69 -18.77 -14.06 5.48
C ALA A 69 -18.50 -15.36 6.27
N GLY A 70 -19.09 -15.54 7.46
CA GLY A 70 -18.94 -16.74 8.30
C GLY A 70 -18.13 -16.53 9.58
N ALA A 71 -17.85 -15.28 9.98
CA ALA A 71 -17.19 -14.99 11.24
C ALA A 71 -18.16 -15.11 12.42
N ASN A 72 -17.64 -15.47 13.59
CA ASN A 72 -18.42 -15.52 14.81
C ASN A 72 -18.38 -14.15 15.52
N ILE A 73 -19.53 -13.64 15.96
CA ILE A 73 -19.67 -12.32 16.57
C ILE A 73 -20.13 -12.47 18.03
N ASP A 74 -19.31 -12.01 18.97
CA ASP A 74 -19.69 -11.82 20.37
C ASP A 74 -20.10 -10.36 20.57
N THR A 75 -21.41 -10.12 20.57
CA THR A 75 -21.97 -8.77 20.76
C THR A 75 -21.79 -8.24 22.17
N THR A 76 -21.61 -9.10 23.17
CA THR A 76 -21.44 -8.69 24.58
C THR A 76 -20.05 -8.10 24.82
N ARG A 77 -19.03 -8.67 24.16
CA ARG A 77 -17.64 -8.21 24.24
C ARG A 77 -17.20 -7.41 23.01
N ASN A 78 -18.11 -7.09 22.11
CA ASN A 78 -17.84 -6.37 20.86
C ASN A 78 -16.74 -7.03 20.01
N ARG A 79 -16.71 -8.37 19.95
CA ARG A 79 -15.59 -9.14 19.41
C ARG A 79 -15.97 -9.95 18.19
N VAL A 80 -15.09 -9.96 17.19
CA VAL A 80 -15.22 -10.72 15.95
C VAL A 80 -14.10 -11.77 15.91
N TYR A 81 -14.49 -13.04 15.80
CA TYR A 81 -13.58 -14.16 15.65
C TYR A 81 -13.57 -14.58 14.19
N ILE A 82 -12.41 -14.52 13.56
CA ILE A 82 -12.23 -14.70 12.11
C ILE A 82 -11.63 -16.10 11.88
N PRO A 83 -12.35 -17.05 11.26
CA PRO A 83 -11.83 -18.38 10.97
C PRO A 83 -10.62 -18.34 10.05
N ARG A 84 -9.68 -19.29 10.21
CA ARG A 84 -8.48 -19.34 9.36
C ARG A 84 -8.81 -19.46 7.88
N SER A 85 -9.78 -20.31 7.54
CA SER A 85 -10.21 -20.51 6.17
C SER A 85 -10.68 -19.21 5.52
N MET A 86 -11.37 -18.35 6.27
CA MET A 86 -11.79 -17.03 5.78
C MET A 86 -10.59 -16.14 5.45
N VAL A 87 -9.55 -16.17 6.27
CA VAL A 87 -8.32 -15.40 6.01
C VAL A 87 -7.62 -15.93 4.76
N GLU A 88 -7.46 -17.24 4.63
CA GLU A 88 -6.81 -17.88 3.48
C GLU A 88 -7.60 -17.64 2.18
N ASP A 89 -8.93 -17.76 2.22
CA ASP A 89 -9.81 -17.45 1.08
C ASP A 89 -9.70 -15.98 0.66
N ALA A 90 -9.65 -15.06 1.63
CA ALA A 90 -9.47 -13.64 1.36
C ALA A 90 -8.11 -13.37 0.71
N LEU A 91 -7.02 -13.96 1.23
CA LEU A 91 -5.68 -13.83 0.66
C LEU A 91 -5.58 -14.39 -0.76
N ALA A 92 -6.27 -15.50 -1.06
CA ALA A 92 -6.29 -16.11 -2.39
C ALA A 92 -6.91 -15.19 -3.45
N THR A 93 -7.82 -14.30 -3.06
CA THR A 93 -8.45 -13.33 -3.98
C THR A 93 -7.72 -11.98 -4.04
N ALA A 94 -6.78 -11.73 -3.14
CA ALA A 94 -6.06 -10.46 -3.06
C ALA A 94 -5.11 -10.29 -4.25
N ARG A 95 -5.15 -9.12 -4.90
CA ARG A 95 -4.21 -8.81 -5.99
C ARG A 95 -2.84 -8.47 -5.42
N SER A 96 -1.79 -9.03 -6.01
CA SER A 96 -0.40 -8.68 -5.69
C SER A 96 0.03 -7.31 -6.19
N GLU A 97 -0.68 -6.76 -7.18
CA GLU A 97 -0.46 -5.41 -7.70
C GLU A 97 -1.79 -4.68 -7.92
N VAL A 98 -1.80 -3.37 -7.63
CA VAL A 98 -2.97 -2.49 -7.76
C VAL A 98 -2.55 -1.18 -8.42
N LEU A 99 -3.26 -0.77 -9.47
CA LEU A 99 -3.10 0.54 -10.09
C LEU A 99 -3.91 1.58 -9.31
N LEU A 100 -3.24 2.55 -8.71
CA LEU A 100 -3.86 3.79 -8.27
C LEU A 100 -3.74 4.81 -9.42
N ALA A 101 -4.84 5.01 -10.13
CA ALA A 101 -4.89 5.89 -11.29
C ALA A 101 -4.85 7.36 -10.86
N GLY A 102 -3.89 8.09 -11.39
CA GLY A 102 -3.79 9.53 -11.26
C GLY A 102 -4.82 10.23 -12.13
N ARG A 103 -5.12 11.49 -11.79
CA ARG A 103 -5.92 12.36 -12.68
C ARG A 103 -5.23 12.58 -14.04
N ASP A 104 -3.91 12.66 -14.00
CA ASP A 104 -3.04 12.64 -15.17
C ASP A 104 -2.29 11.30 -15.14
N PRO A 105 -2.34 10.48 -16.21
CA PRO A 105 -1.68 9.17 -16.26
C PRO A 105 -0.19 9.20 -15.93
N LYS A 106 0.49 10.34 -16.08
CA LYS A 106 1.91 10.48 -15.67
C LYS A 106 2.13 10.34 -14.16
N HIS A 107 1.06 10.39 -13.37
CA HIS A 107 1.06 10.23 -11.92
C HIS A 107 0.43 8.89 -11.46
N ASP A 108 0.19 7.96 -12.38
CA ASP A 108 -0.25 6.61 -12.05
C ASP A 108 0.76 5.91 -11.15
N MET A 109 0.24 5.19 -10.15
CA MET A 109 1.05 4.40 -9.23
C MET A 109 0.65 2.94 -9.34
N LEU A 110 1.56 2.09 -9.83
CA LEU A 110 1.40 0.65 -9.79
C LEU A 110 1.97 0.14 -8.45
N LEU A 111 1.10 0.01 -7.45
CA LEU A 111 1.49 -0.50 -6.14
C LEU A 111 1.73 -2.00 -6.21
N GLY A 112 2.83 -2.45 -5.62
CA GLY A 112 3.22 -3.86 -5.56
C GLY A 112 4.65 -4.10 -6.05
N GLY A 113 5.07 -5.36 -6.00
CA GLY A 113 6.45 -5.76 -6.30
C GLY A 113 7.45 -5.09 -5.35
N THR A 114 8.51 -4.52 -5.91
CA THR A 114 9.56 -3.79 -5.16
C THR A 114 9.51 -2.28 -5.37
N ARG A 115 8.42 -1.75 -5.95
CA ARG A 115 8.30 -0.33 -6.31
C ARG A 115 8.01 0.51 -5.08
N VAL A 116 8.77 1.59 -4.90
CA VAL A 116 8.66 2.51 -3.77
C VAL A 116 8.05 3.85 -4.22
N TYR A 117 7.12 4.35 -3.42
CA TYR A 117 6.49 5.66 -3.61
C TYR A 117 6.58 6.48 -2.31
N LEU A 118 6.64 7.80 -2.43
CA LEU A 118 6.71 8.72 -1.29
C LEU A 118 5.35 9.39 -1.05
N GLY A 119 5.01 9.58 0.22
CA GLY A 119 3.79 10.26 0.64
C GLY A 119 4.00 11.01 1.96
N THR A 120 3.01 11.78 2.39
CA THR A 120 3.12 12.71 3.53
C THR A 120 2.96 12.06 4.91
N GLY A 121 3.09 10.74 5.03
CA GLY A 121 3.10 10.02 6.32
C GLY A 121 1.77 9.98 7.08
N GLY A 122 0.69 10.55 6.55
CA GLY A 122 -0.68 10.39 7.08
C GLY A 122 -1.02 11.22 8.33
N ALA A 123 -0.07 11.99 8.87
CA ALA A 123 -0.35 13.02 9.87
C ALA A 123 -0.63 14.35 9.16
N ALA A 124 -1.73 14.99 9.51
CA ALA A 124 -2.11 16.34 9.07
C ALA A 124 -2.21 17.24 10.31
#